data_AF-T0QJH6-F1
#
_entry.id   AF-T0QJH6-F1
#
_cell.length_a   1.000
_cell.length_b   1.000
_cell.length_c   1.000
_cell.angle_alpha   90.00
_cell.angle_beta   90.00
_cell.angle_gamma   90.00
#
_symmetry.space_group_name_H-M   'P 1'
#
loop_
_entity.id
_entity.type
_entity.pdbx_description
1 polymer ?
#
loop_
_entity_poly.entity_id
_entity_poly.type
_entity_poly.pdbx_seq_one_letter_code
_entity_poly.pdbx_strand_id
1 'polypeptide(L)'
;MDSVDWKALGLTMDQAGALVAAFSKYDKMKTGAIPVDALDALSVDLGETFDDEEMRVAKQSLQDGDVIRLEAFLKWWAHDPKLT
;
A
#
# COMPACT_ATOMS: atom_id res chain seq x y z
N MET A 1 -6.06 17.75 -2.13
CA MET A 1 -5.91 16.29 -2.02
C MET A 1 -5.51 15.86 -3.41
N ASP A 2 -4.21 15.76 -3.67
CA ASP A 2 -3.71 15.33 -4.97
C ASP A 2 -4.29 13.94 -5.28
N SER A 3 -5.09 13.89 -6.34
CA SER A 3 -5.78 12.68 -6.75
C SER A 3 -4.73 11.76 -7.35
N VAL A 4 -4.34 10.71 -6.63
CA VAL A 4 -3.36 9.73 -7.14
C VAL A 4 -3.84 9.20 -8.49
N ASP A 5 -3.05 9.45 -9.54
CA ASP A 5 -3.33 8.97 -10.90
C ASP A 5 -3.01 7.48 -11.02
N TRP A 6 -3.88 6.63 -10.47
CA TRP A 6 -3.76 5.17 -10.51
C TRP A 6 -3.68 4.61 -11.94
N LYS A 7 -4.22 5.32 -12.94
CA LYS A 7 -4.04 4.99 -14.36
C LYS A 7 -2.59 5.09 -14.81
N ALA A 8 -1.85 6.08 -14.33
CA ALA A 8 -0.43 6.23 -14.63
C ALA A 8 0.40 5.12 -13.97
N LEU A 9 -0.15 4.46 -12.94
CA LEU A 9 0.44 3.29 -12.29
C LEU A 9 0.08 1.97 -13.01
N GLY A 10 -0.71 2.00 -14.09
CA GLY A 10 -1.13 0.80 -14.80
C GLY A 10 -2.19 -0.04 -14.08
N LEU A 11 -2.76 0.46 -12.99
CA LEU A 11 -3.84 -0.20 -12.27
C LEU A 11 -5.17 -0.02 -13.01
N THR A 12 -6.04 -1.02 -12.95
CA THR A 12 -7.45 -0.86 -13.31
C THR A 12 -8.21 -0.13 -12.20
N MET A 13 -9.40 0.39 -12.52
CA MET A 13 -10.24 1.06 -11.53
C MET A 13 -10.64 0.13 -10.38
N ASP A 14 -10.89 -1.14 -10.69
CA ASP A 14 -11.26 -2.16 -9.70
C ASP A 14 -10.07 -2.50 -8.79
N GLN A 15 -8.87 -2.66 -9.34
CA GLN A 15 -7.64 -2.88 -8.56
C GLN A 15 -7.33 -1.68 -7.66
N ALA A 16 -7.38 -0.46 -8.20
CA ALA A 16 -7.18 0.75 -7.42
C ALA A 16 -8.23 0.89 -6.31
N GLY A 17 -9.49 0.59 -6.61
CA GLY A 17 -10.58 0.59 -5.63
C GLY A 17 -10.37 -0.41 -4.50
N ALA A 18 -9.96 -1.64 -4.82
CA ALA A 18 -9.67 -2.68 -3.84
C ALA A 18 -8.50 -2.29 -2.92
N LEU A 19 -7.41 -1.77 -3.49
CA LEU A 19 -6.23 -1.31 -2.73
C LEU A 19 -6.57 -0.16 -1.80
N VAL A 20 -7.33 0.83 -2.28
CA VAL A 20 -7.77 1.97 -1.45
C VAL A 20 -8.71 1.50 -0.34
N ALA A 21 -9.62 0.56 -0.63
CA ALA A 21 -10.55 0.02 0.37
C ALA A 21 -9.81 -0.75 1.47
N ALA A 22 -8.85 -1.61 1.10
CA ALA A 22 -8.01 -2.34 2.05
C ALA A 22 -7.18 -1.38 2.91
N PHE A 23 -6.51 -0.40 2.29
CA PHE A 23 -5.73 0.61 3.01
C PHE A 23 -6.59 1.42 3.99
N SER A 24 -7.79 1.83 3.57
CA SER A 24 -8.73 2.61 4.38
C SER A 24 -9.21 1.88 5.64
N LYS A 25 -9.15 0.54 5.67
CA LYS A 25 -9.45 -0.26 6.87
C LYS A 25 -8.48 0.05 8.02
N TYR A 26 -7.24 0.39 7.69
CA TYR A 26 -6.16 0.68 8.64
C TYR A 26 -6.02 2.20 8.89
N ASP A 27 -6.40 3.05 7.93
CA ASP A 27 -6.46 4.51 8.09
C ASP A 27 -7.79 4.96 8.74
N LYS A 28 -8.01 4.55 10.00
CA LYS A 28 -9.27 4.82 10.74
C LYS A 28 -9.61 6.30 10.85
N MET A 29 -8.60 7.16 10.88
CA MET A 29 -8.74 8.61 11.01
C MET A 29 -8.85 9.32 9.66
N LYS A 30 -8.81 8.59 8.53
CA LYS A 30 -8.87 9.13 7.16
C LYS A 30 -7.83 10.22 6.90
N THR A 31 -6.62 9.97 7.40
CA THR A 31 -5.47 10.87 7.30
C THR A 31 -4.71 10.73 5.99
N GLY A 32 -5.00 9.70 5.20
CA GLY A 32 -4.23 9.31 4.02
C GLY A 32 -2.98 8.51 4.33
N ALA A 33 -2.80 8.06 5.58
CA ALA A 33 -1.65 7.31 6.03
C ALA A 33 -2.02 6.23 7.06
N ILE A 34 -1.20 5.19 7.14
CA ILE A 34 -1.32 4.12 8.12
C ILE A 34 0.00 3.98 8.90
N PRO A 35 -0.01 3.45 10.13
CA PRO A 35 1.23 3.10 10.81
C PRO A 35 2.04 2.08 10.01
N VAL A 36 3.37 2.15 10.04
CA VAL A 36 4.26 1.20 9.34
C VAL A 36 3.97 -0.25 9.74
N ASP A 37 3.64 -0.50 11.01
CA ASP A 37 3.30 -1.84 11.52
C ASP A 37 2.00 -2.41 10.95
N ALA A 38 1.14 -1.57 10.35
CA ALA A 38 -0.08 -2.04 9.71
C ALA A 38 0.17 -2.68 8.33
N LEU A 39 1.37 -2.52 7.75
CA LEU A 39 1.68 -3.04 6.41
C LEU A 39 1.56 -4.57 6.33
N ASP A 40 2.01 -5.31 7.35
CA ASP A 40 1.88 -6.77 7.38
C ASP A 40 0.43 -7.23 7.24
N ALA A 41 -0.43 -6.68 8.10
CA ALA A 41 -1.83 -7.03 8.13
C ALA A 41 -2.54 -6.61 6.83
N LEU A 42 -2.17 -5.45 6.28
CA LEU A 42 -2.68 -4.97 5.00
C LEU A 42 -2.30 -5.91 3.84
N SER A 43 -1.05 -6.35 3.77
CA SER A 43 -0.58 -7.29 2.73
C SER A 43 -1.35 -8.61 2.78
N VAL A 44 -1.55 -9.16 3.98
CA VAL A 44 -2.33 -10.40 4.18
C VAL A 44 -3.80 -10.21 3.75
N ASP A 45 -4.41 -9.08 4.08
CA ASP A 45 -5.79 -8.74 3.66
C ASP A 45 -5.92 -8.64 2.13
N LEU A 46 -4.84 -8.27 1.43
CA LEU A 46 -4.77 -8.22 -0.02
C LEU A 46 -4.40 -9.57 -0.66
N GLY A 47 -4.19 -10.61 0.15
CA GLY A 47 -3.86 -11.96 -0.31
C GLY A 47 -2.37 -12.22 -0.48
N GLU A 48 -1.51 -11.26 -0.12
CA GLU A 48 -0.06 -11.38 -0.24
C GLU A 48 0.58 -11.75 1.10
N THR A 49 1.57 -12.64 1.02
CA THR A 49 2.41 -13.01 2.16
C THR A 49 3.85 -12.80 1.78
N PHE A 50 4.49 -11.82 2.41
CA PHE A 50 5.91 -11.56 2.30
C PHE A 50 6.64 -12.29 3.42
N ASP A 51 7.85 -12.75 3.14
CA ASP A 51 8.74 -13.20 4.22
C ASP A 51 9.28 -12.02 5.05
N ASP A 52 9.95 -12.33 6.16
CA ASP A 52 10.45 -11.31 7.10
C ASP A 52 11.42 -10.30 6.43
N GLU A 53 12.21 -10.75 5.45
CA GLU A 53 13.18 -9.90 4.76
C GLU A 53 12.48 -9.01 3.72
N GLU A 54 11.57 -9.58 2.93
CA GLU A 54 10.73 -8.86 1.99
C GLU A 54 9.88 -7.80 2.69
N MET A 55 9.24 -8.14 3.81
CA MET A 55 8.45 -7.20 4.60
C MET A 55 9.33 -6.09 5.16
N ARG A 56 10.54 -6.40 5.63
CA ARG A 56 11.47 -5.38 6.12
C ARG A 56 11.87 -4.40 5.01
N VAL A 57 12.15 -4.90 3.81
CA VAL A 57 12.49 -4.06 2.65
C VAL A 57 11.28 -3.22 2.20
N ALA A 58 10.08 -3.80 2.18
CA ALA A 58 8.84 -3.10 1.87
C ALA A 58 8.60 -1.93 2.83
N LYS A 59 8.68 -2.18 4.14
CA LYS A 59 8.56 -1.15 5.17
C LYS A 59 9.60 -0.06 5.01
N GLN A 60 10.87 -0.41 4.79
CA GLN A 60 11.93 0.57 4.58
C GLN A 60 11.73 1.43 3.33
N SER A 61 11.13 0.87 2.29
CA SER A 61 10.85 1.57 1.02
C SER A 61 9.64 2.52 1.14
N LEU A 62 8.68 2.19 2.01
CA LEU A 62 7.41 2.88 2.14
C LEU A 62 7.33 3.85 3.32
N GLN A 63 8.16 3.67 4.34
CA GLN A 63 8.11 4.47 5.56
C GLN A 63 8.45 5.94 5.28
N ASP A 64 7.61 6.83 5.81
CA ASP A 64 7.87 8.25 5.99
C ASP A 64 7.69 8.58 7.48
N GLY A 65 8.79 8.53 8.23
CA GLY A 65 8.72 8.46 9.69
C GLY A 65 8.08 7.14 10.13
N ASP A 66 7.08 7.23 11.01
CA ASP A 66 6.38 6.05 11.55
C ASP A 66 5.11 5.67 10.76
N VAL A 67 4.91 6.27 9.58
CA VAL A 67 3.71 6.07 8.76
C VAL A 67 4.03 5.73 7.31
N ILE A 68 3.07 5.12 6.62
CA ILE A 68 3.06 4.85 5.19
C ILE A 68 1.93 5.67 4.58
N ARG A 69 2.22 6.46 3.54
CA ARG A 69 1.20 7.22 2.80
C ARG A 69 0.55 6.36 1.72
N LEU A 70 -0.75 6.55 1.50
CA LEU A 70 -1.52 5.83 0.48
C LEU A 70 -0.90 5.94 -0.93
N GLU A 71 -0.44 7.13 -1.31
CA GLU A 71 0.18 7.34 -2.62
C GLU A 71 1.47 6.52 -2.80
N ALA A 72 2.32 6.49 -1.76
CA ALA A 72 3.55 5.71 -1.79
C ALA A 72 3.25 4.22 -1.87
N PHE A 73 2.26 3.76 -1.09
CA PHE A 73 1.77 2.39 -1.13
C PHE A 73 1.27 1.98 -2.53
N LEU A 74 0.40 2.78 -3.16
CA LEU A 74 -0.13 2.46 -4.49
C LEU A 74 0.97 2.42 -5.56
N LYS A 75 1.93 3.35 -5.50
CA LYS A 75 3.09 3.38 -6.40
C LYS A 75 3.96 2.13 -6.25
N TRP A 76 4.27 1.77 -5.00
CA TRP A 76 5.06 0.59 -4.67
C TRP A 76 4.35 -0.70 -5.13
N TRP A 77 3.07 -0.86 -4.78
CA TRP A 77 2.28 -2.05 -5.13
C TRP A 77 2.17 -2.25 -6.64
N ALA A 78 2.01 -1.16 -7.39
CA ALA A 78 1.90 -1.22 -8.84
C ALA A 78 3.24 -1.49 -9.56
N HIS A 79 4.37 -1.27 -8.89
CA HIS A 79 5.71 -1.47 -9.47
C HIS A 79 6.38 -2.77 -9.03
N ASP A 80 5.74 -3.58 -8.18
CA ASP A 80 6.33 -4.84 -7.72
C ASP A 80 6.16 -5.94 -8.80
N PRO A 81 7.26 -6.41 -9.43
CA PRO A 81 7.22 -7.40 -10.50
C PRO A 81 6.91 -8.83 -10.03
N LYS A 82 6.77 -9.08 -8.72
CA LYS A 82 6.36 -10.41 -8.20
C LYS A 82 4.86 -10.67 -8.29
N LEU A 83 4.05 -9.67 -8.60
CA LEU A 83 2.57 -9.72 -8.61
C LEU A 83 1.95 -9.95 -10.01
N THR A 84 2.75 -10.31 -11.02
CA THR A 84 2.27 -10.58 -12.40
C THR A 84 2.67 -11.94 -12.91
#